data_AF-A0A2S7TEM6-F1
#
_entry.id   AF-A0A2S7TEM6-F1
#
_cell.length_a   1.000
_cell.length_b   1.000
_cell.length_c   1.000
_cell.angle_alpha   90.00
_cell.angle_beta   90.00
_cell.angle_gamma   90.00
#
_symmetry.space_group_name_H-M   'P 1'
#
loop_
_entity.id
_entity.type
_entity.pdbx_description
1 polymer ?
#
loop_
_entity_poly.entity_id
_entity_poly.type
_entity_poly.pdbx_seq_one_letter_code
_entity_poly.pdbx_strand_id
1 'polypeptide(L)'
;MSPAFWWNGEELTQSAKAFFTTQLNQEKKLFFGIGKDESTEDFGMRKELANFINVIKESNQEKLLYSHKEFENEGHMSSTLLSNYHGLRHIFSDLKYSDDFISNYNDEVFLKKKKN
;
A
#
# COMPACT_ATOMS: atom_id res chain seq x y z
N MET A 1 -4.73 -0.01 -5.13
CA MET A 1 -4.85 -1.21 -5.98
C MET A 1 -5.03 -0.69 -7.39
N SER A 2 -4.15 -1.06 -8.33
CA SER A 2 -4.09 -0.56 -9.70
C SER A 2 -4.52 0.91 -9.85
N PRO A 3 -3.82 1.84 -9.17
CA PRO A 3 -4.26 3.21 -9.09
C PRO A 3 -4.13 3.90 -10.45
N ALA A 4 -5.15 4.67 -10.82
CA ALA A 4 -5.17 5.45 -12.07
C ALA A 4 -4.31 6.72 -11.97
N PHE A 5 -3.01 6.58 -11.65
CA PHE A 5 -2.11 7.72 -11.53
C PHE A 5 -1.79 8.41 -12.85
N TRP A 6 -2.12 7.81 -14.00
CA TRP A 6 -2.08 8.48 -15.31
C TRP A 6 -3.14 9.59 -15.45
N TRP A 7 -4.19 9.56 -14.63
CA TRP A 7 -5.31 10.47 -14.76
C TRP A 7 -4.88 11.94 -14.61
N ASN A 8 -5.47 12.80 -15.45
CA ASN A 8 -5.23 14.24 -15.52
C ASN A 8 -3.72 14.62 -15.57
N GLY A 9 -2.93 13.89 -16.35
CA GLY A 9 -1.51 14.18 -16.54
C GLY A 9 -0.67 13.91 -15.28
N GLU A 10 -0.97 12.85 -14.54
CA GLU A 10 -0.31 12.51 -13.28
C GLU A 10 -0.53 13.54 -12.15
N GLU A 11 -1.70 14.17 -12.10
CA GLU A 11 -2.04 15.19 -11.09
C GLU A 11 -1.78 14.73 -9.66
N LEU A 12 -2.12 13.48 -9.33
CA LEU A 12 -1.89 12.95 -7.98
C LEU A 12 -0.39 12.82 -7.67
N THR A 13 0.43 12.41 -8.64
CA THR A 13 1.89 12.35 -8.50
C THR A 13 2.46 13.75 -8.27
N GLN A 14 1.98 14.75 -9.00
CA GLN A 14 2.39 16.14 -8.82
C GLN A 14 1.97 16.68 -7.45
N SER A 15 0.74 16.39 -7.03
CA SER A 15 0.21 16.79 -5.72
C SER A 15 0.98 16.12 -4.57
N ALA A 16 1.35 14.85 -4.73
CA ALA A 16 2.14 14.11 -3.75
C ALA A 16 3.51 14.74 -3.52
N LYS A 17 4.18 15.23 -4.59
CA LYS A 17 5.45 15.96 -4.46
C LYS A 17 5.32 17.15 -3.53
N ALA A 18 4.26 17.95 -3.70
CA ALA A 18 3.99 19.10 -2.84
C ALA A 18 3.61 18.68 -1.41
N PHE A 19 2.77 17.66 -1.26
CA PHE A 19 2.33 17.15 0.05
C PHE A 19 3.49 16.68 0.92
N PHE A 20 4.41 15.90 0.35
CA PHE A 20 5.55 15.36 1.07
C PHE A 20 6.72 16.34 1.28
N THR A 21 6.55 17.62 0.96
CA THR A 21 7.48 18.68 1.43
C THR A 21 7.37 18.91 2.93
N THR A 22 6.25 18.53 3.54
CA THR A 22 6.04 18.58 4.99
C THR A 22 6.21 17.20 5.61
N GLN A 23 6.75 17.13 6.83
CA GLN A 23 6.90 15.85 7.53
C GLN A 23 5.56 15.37 8.08
N LEU A 24 5.30 14.07 7.97
CA LEU A 24 4.10 13.48 8.56
C LEU A 24 4.13 13.59 10.10
N ASN A 25 3.00 13.96 10.67
CA ASN A 25 2.87 14.08 12.14
C ASN A 25 2.66 12.72 12.82
N GLN A 26 2.12 11.74 12.09
CA GLN A 26 1.77 10.40 12.59
C GLN A 26 2.28 9.33 11.63
N GLU A 27 2.53 8.13 12.17
CA GLU A 27 2.83 6.97 11.33
C GLU A 27 1.65 6.67 10.40
N LYS A 28 1.95 6.47 9.11
CA LYS A 28 0.99 6.05 8.09
C LYS A 28 1.54 4.84 7.36
N LYS A 29 0.65 3.94 6.95
CA LYS A 29 0.97 2.76 6.14
C LYS A 29 0.27 2.85 4.79
N LEU A 30 1.00 2.61 3.70
CA LEU A 30 0.46 2.57 2.34
C LEU A 30 0.84 1.27 1.64
N PHE A 31 -0.11 0.70 0.91
CA PHE A 31 0.16 -0.45 0.06
C PHE A 31 -0.35 -0.21 -1.37
N PHE A 32 0.49 -0.51 -2.34
CA PHE A 32 0.15 -0.51 -3.75
C PHE A 32 0.31 -1.92 -4.32
N GLY A 33 -0.73 -2.38 -5.02
CA GLY A 33 -0.70 -3.63 -5.76
C GLY A 33 -1.14 -3.36 -7.20
N ILE A 34 -0.51 -4.02 -8.17
CA ILE A 34 -0.81 -3.88 -9.60
C ILE A 34 -0.53 -5.21 -10.33
N GLY A 35 -1.29 -5.50 -11.38
CA GLY A 35 -1.03 -6.65 -12.24
C GLY A 35 0.06 -6.36 -13.28
N LYS A 36 0.93 -7.33 -13.58
CA LYS A 36 1.97 -7.14 -14.61
C LYS A 36 1.43 -7.14 -16.04
N ASP A 37 0.29 -7.75 -16.28
CA ASP A 37 -0.36 -7.77 -17.61
C ASP A 37 -1.18 -6.50 -17.87
N GLU A 38 -1.22 -5.58 -16.90
CA GLU A 38 -1.94 -4.31 -17.00
C GLU A 38 -1.25 -3.30 -17.91
N SER A 39 0.09 -3.28 -17.90
CA SER A 39 0.91 -2.43 -18.77
C SER A 39 2.39 -2.87 -18.74
N THR A 40 3.29 -2.14 -19.40
CA THR A 40 4.74 -2.37 -19.29
C THR A 40 5.35 -1.47 -18.22
N GLU A 41 6.60 -1.73 -17.84
CA GLU A 41 7.33 -0.89 -16.86
C GLU A 41 7.56 0.53 -17.39
N ASP A 42 7.69 0.67 -18.71
CA ASP A 42 7.99 1.94 -19.38
C ASP A 42 6.75 2.65 -19.95
N PHE A 43 5.57 2.02 -19.89
CA PHE A 43 4.34 2.58 -20.45
C PHE A 43 3.10 2.13 -19.70
N GLY A 44 2.19 3.07 -19.45
CA GLY A 44 0.90 2.81 -18.79
C GLY A 44 1.06 2.57 -17.29
N MET A 45 -0.01 2.07 -16.66
CA MET A 45 -0.27 2.19 -15.22
C MET A 45 0.90 1.80 -14.30
N ARG A 46 1.73 0.83 -14.70
CA ARG A 46 2.96 0.45 -13.96
C ARG A 46 4.02 1.54 -13.97
N LYS A 47 4.27 2.21 -15.10
CA LYS A 47 5.15 3.39 -15.18
C LYS A 47 4.66 4.50 -14.26
N GLU A 48 3.38 4.85 -14.32
CA GLU A 48 2.84 5.94 -13.49
C GLU A 48 2.81 5.59 -12.00
N LEU A 49 2.59 4.32 -11.64
CA LEU A 49 2.79 3.84 -10.28
C LEU A 49 4.25 3.93 -9.84
N ALA A 50 5.20 3.54 -10.69
CA ALA A 50 6.62 3.68 -10.40
C ALA A 50 7.03 5.16 -10.17
N ASN A 51 6.51 6.08 -10.99
CA ASN A 51 6.71 7.53 -10.81
C ASN A 51 6.23 8.00 -9.43
N PHE A 52 5.03 7.59 -9.02
CA PHE A 52 4.49 7.95 -7.70
C PHE A 52 5.31 7.37 -6.55
N ILE A 53 5.76 6.12 -6.68
CA ILE A 53 6.64 5.48 -5.69
C ILE A 53 7.98 6.21 -5.57
N ASN A 54 8.53 6.70 -6.69
CA ASN A 54 9.76 7.50 -6.66
C ASN A 54 9.56 8.80 -5.88
N VAL A 55 8.41 9.47 -6.04
CA VAL A 55 8.06 10.64 -5.22
C VAL A 55 8.04 10.31 -3.73
N ILE A 56 7.45 9.18 -3.34
CA ILE A 56 7.49 8.73 -1.94
C ILE A 56 8.94 8.51 -1.47
N LYS A 57 9.76 7.81 -2.26
CA LYS A 57 11.17 7.53 -1.93
C LYS A 57 11.97 8.81 -1.75
N GLU A 58 11.89 9.72 -2.70
CA GLU A 58 12.63 10.99 -2.72
C GLU A 58 12.24 11.89 -1.54
N SER A 59 11.01 11.76 -1.04
CA SER A 59 10.54 12.56 0.09
C SER A 59 11.13 12.20 1.45
N ASN A 60 11.76 11.02 1.60
CA ASN A 60 12.37 10.53 2.85
C ASN A 60 11.45 10.65 4.09
N GLN A 61 10.17 10.32 3.95
CA GLN A 61 9.19 10.39 5.03
C GLN A 61 9.37 9.23 6.02
N GLU A 62 10.09 9.44 7.12
CA GLU A 62 10.41 8.40 8.11
C GLU A 62 9.16 7.74 8.72
N LYS A 63 8.08 8.51 8.89
CA LYS A 63 6.80 8.04 9.44
C LYS A 63 5.86 7.45 8.37
N LEU A 64 6.34 7.25 7.15
CA LEU A 64 5.58 6.60 6.09
C LEU A 64 6.16 5.21 5.81
N LEU A 65 5.48 4.19 6.30
CA LEU A 65 5.76 2.81 5.89
C LEU A 65 4.97 2.56 4.61
N TYR A 66 5.65 2.20 3.52
CA TYR A 66 4.97 1.85 2.28
C TYR A 66 5.50 0.55 1.70
N SER A 67 4.65 -0.13 0.94
CA SER A 67 5.03 -1.33 0.19
C SER A 67 4.32 -1.34 -1.17
N HIS A 68 5.00 -1.93 -2.15
CA HIS A 68 4.49 -2.10 -3.51
C HIS A 68 4.72 -3.54 -3.96
N LYS A 69 3.74 -4.13 -4.64
CA LYS A 69 3.85 -5.46 -5.24
C LYS A 69 3.22 -5.51 -6.63
N GLU A 70 3.95 -6.11 -7.56
CA GLU A 70 3.45 -6.47 -8.89
C GLU A 70 3.14 -7.96 -8.94
N PHE A 71 2.02 -8.32 -9.57
CA PHE A 71 1.54 -9.70 -9.64
C PHE A 71 1.70 -10.28 -11.04
N GLU A 72 2.39 -11.42 -11.16
CA GLU A 72 2.55 -12.16 -12.42
C GLU A 72 1.22 -12.75 -12.89
N ASN A 73 0.95 -12.72 -14.20
CA ASN A 73 -0.26 -13.26 -14.83
C ASN A 73 -1.57 -12.60 -14.32
N GLU A 74 -1.50 -11.34 -13.93
CA GLU A 74 -2.64 -10.57 -13.43
C GLU A 74 -2.80 -9.28 -14.23
N GLY A 75 -4.03 -8.95 -14.59
CA GLY A 75 -4.42 -7.66 -15.18
C GLY A 75 -5.13 -6.75 -14.17
N HIS A 76 -5.69 -5.65 -14.68
CA HIS A 76 -6.36 -4.62 -13.87
C HIS A 76 -7.43 -5.20 -12.93
N MET A 77 -8.35 -6.00 -13.47
CA MET A 77 -9.45 -6.55 -12.68
C MET A 77 -9.03 -7.70 -11.76
N SER A 78 -8.10 -8.55 -12.22
CA SER A 78 -7.75 -9.79 -11.52
C SER A 78 -6.76 -9.56 -10.37
N SER A 79 -5.92 -8.53 -10.46
CA SER A 79 -4.98 -8.13 -9.39
C SER A 79 -5.66 -7.60 -8.12
N THR A 80 -6.96 -7.31 -8.17
CA THR A 80 -7.74 -6.70 -7.08
C THR A 80 -7.74 -7.57 -5.83
N LEU A 81 -8.00 -8.88 -5.96
CA LEU A 81 -8.06 -9.77 -4.80
C LEU A 81 -6.70 -9.90 -4.11
N LEU A 82 -5.63 -10.11 -4.89
CA LEU A 82 -4.27 -10.22 -4.37
C LEU A 82 -3.79 -8.92 -3.72
N SER A 83 -4.12 -7.78 -4.33
CA SER A 83 -3.79 -6.48 -3.76
C SER A 83 -4.47 -6.26 -2.42
N ASN A 84 -5.74 -6.65 -2.26
CA ASN A 84 -6.42 -6.60 -0.97
C ASN A 84 -5.77 -7.52 0.06
N TYR A 85 -5.49 -8.78 -0.30
CA TYR A 85 -4.87 -9.75 0.60
C TYR A 85 -3.51 -9.24 1.12
N HIS A 86 -2.63 -8.84 0.22
CA HIS A 86 -1.29 -8.36 0.60
C HIS A 86 -1.35 -6.99 1.29
N GLY A 87 -2.28 -6.12 0.87
CA GLY A 87 -2.50 -4.83 1.51
C GLY A 87 -2.90 -4.97 2.97
N LEU A 88 -3.90 -5.79 3.27
CA LEU A 88 -4.33 -6.04 4.65
C LEU A 88 -3.20 -6.63 5.50
N ARG A 89 -2.45 -7.59 4.95
CA ARG A 89 -1.27 -8.17 5.61
C ARG A 89 -0.19 -7.13 5.92
N HIS A 90 0.01 -6.14 5.04
CA HIS A 90 0.95 -5.04 5.26
C HIS A 90 0.44 -4.08 6.33
N ILE A 91 -0.81 -3.60 6.20
CA ILE A 91 -1.41 -2.63 7.12
C ILE A 91 -1.39 -3.15 8.56
N PHE A 92 -1.73 -4.42 8.76
CA PHE A 92 -1.83 -5.07 10.07
C PHE A 92 -0.59 -5.91 10.44
N SER A 93 0.55 -5.67 9.81
CA SER A 93 1.80 -6.43 10.06
C SER A 93 2.35 -6.31 11.49
N ASP A 94 1.92 -5.29 12.22
CA ASP A 94 2.22 -5.03 13.64
C ASP A 94 1.25 -5.74 14.60
N LEU A 95 0.11 -6.24 14.11
CA LEU A 95 -0.78 -7.10 14.89
C LEU A 95 -0.13 -8.47 15.08
N LYS A 96 0.78 -8.56 16.04
CA LYS A 96 1.41 -9.80 16.46
C LYS A 96 0.60 -10.44 17.58
N TYR A 97 -0.04 -11.56 17.25
CA TYR A 97 -0.65 -12.46 18.21
C TYR A 97 0.19 -13.73 18.32
N SER A 98 0.30 -14.29 19.52
CA SER A 98 0.91 -15.61 19.68
C SER A 98 0.06 -16.65 18.96
N ASP A 99 0.68 -17.74 18.50
CA ASP A 99 -0.06 -18.87 17.92
C ASP A 99 -1.12 -19.38 18.90
N ASP A 100 -0.80 -19.40 20.20
CA ASP A 100 -1.74 -19.73 21.26
C ASP A 100 -2.95 -18.79 21.31
N PHE A 101 -2.77 -17.48 21.14
CA PHE A 101 -3.88 -16.52 21.08
C PHE A 101 -4.75 -16.75 19.83
N ILE A 102 -4.13 -17.09 18.70
CA ILE A 102 -4.84 -17.36 17.44
C ILE A 102 -5.65 -18.65 17.57
N SER A 103 -5.07 -19.71 18.12
CA SER A 103 -5.73 -21.00 18.34
C SER A 103 -6.85 -20.92 19.37
N ASN A 104 -6.75 -20.02 20.34
CA ASN A 104 -7.72 -19.83 21.42
C ASN A 104 -8.43 -18.48 21.32
N TYR A 105 -8.71 -18.01 20.10
CA TYR A 105 -9.33 -16.71 19.86
C TYR A 105 -10.64 -16.54 20.64
N ASN A 106 -10.79 -15.38 21.28
CA ASN A 106 -12.00 -14.98 22.01
C ASN A 106 -12.23 -13.47 21.87
N ASP A 107 -13.46 -13.07 21.51
CA ASP A 107 -13.83 -11.67 21.26
C ASP A 107 -13.59 -10.77 22.47
N GLU A 108 -13.92 -11.22 23.69
CA GLU A 108 -13.74 -10.42 24.91
C GLU A 108 -12.26 -10.17 25.20
N VAL A 109 -11.41 -11.18 25.02
CA VAL A 109 -9.96 -11.10 25.23
C VAL A 109 -9.33 -10.18 24.17
N PHE A 110 -9.73 -10.33 22.91
CA PHE A 110 -9.28 -9.49 21.81
C PHE A 110 -9.63 -8.01 22.03
N LEU A 111 -10.88 -7.71 22.39
CA LEU A 111 -11.35 -6.33 22.59
C LEU A 111 -10.71 -5.67 23.82
N LYS A 112 -10.42 -6.43 24.89
CA LYS A 112 -9.69 -5.89 26.06
C LYS A 112 -8.28 -5.44 25.71
N LYS A 113 -7.57 -6.16 24.83
CA LYS A 113 -6.19 -5.86 24.44
C LYS A 113 -6.06 -4.59 23.58
N LYS A 114 -7.15 -4.12 22.93
CA LYS A 114 -7.18 -2.88 22.12
C LYS A 114 -7.38 -1.59 22.92
N LYS A 115 -7.74 -1.67 24.20
CA LYS A 115 -8.02 -0.50 25.05
C LYS A 115 -6.82 0.01 25.85
N ASN A 116 -5.70 -0.72 25.81
CA ASN A 116 -4.40 -0.31 26.37
C ASN A 116 -3.45 0.03 25.22
#